data_AF-A0A7M3X5B4-F1
#
_entry.id   AF-A0A7M3X5B4-F1
#
_cell.length_a   1.000
_cell.length_b   1.000
_cell.length_c   1.000
_cell.angle_alpha   90.00
_cell.angle_beta   90.00
_cell.angle_gamma   90.00
#
_symmetry.space_group_name_H-M   'P 1'
#
loop_
_entity.id
_entity.type
_entity.pdbx_description
1 polymer ?
#
loop_
_entity_poly.entity_id
_entity_poly.type
_entity_poly.pdbx_seq_one_letter_code
_entity_poly.pdbx_strand_id
1 'polypeptide(L)'
;DAGRHAWNAHKHAMLASQVQMAIEAGSLFLDLAIDFQAEEAQPMHVQVEEARPLNLEDEPPVFAVHPSDIQGVFDWCIGHLEPGYGGPERPALRAMLTLAHRLGKMEHFDELMRQPEAVDDPMLAAVAQACSASSEDTDAWGQRLTELTMI
;
A
#
# COMPACT_ATOMS: atom_id res chain seq x y z
N ASP A 1 14.04 -7.31 9.90
CA ASP A 1 14.78 -6.36 9.03
C ASP A 1 14.05 -5.85 7.82
N ALA A 2 13.34 -6.70 7.05
CA ALA A 2 12.63 -6.26 5.85
C ALA A 2 11.75 -5.01 6.06
N GLY A 3 10.94 -4.96 7.12
CA GLY A 3 10.11 -3.79 7.45
C GLY A 3 10.91 -2.51 7.70
N ARG A 4 12.03 -2.59 8.45
CA ARG A 4 12.92 -1.43 8.68
C ARG A 4 13.55 -0.94 7.38
N HIS A 5 13.98 -1.85 6.51
CA HIS A 5 14.55 -1.48 5.21
C HIS A 5 13.51 -0.85 4.27
N ALA A 6 12.28 -1.38 4.23
CA ALA A 6 11.19 -0.80 3.46
C ALA A 6 10.83 0.61 3.96
N TRP A 7 10.73 0.79 5.28
CA TRP A 7 10.49 2.10 5.89
C TRP A 7 11.61 3.11 5.54
N ASN A 8 12.88 2.70 5.66
CA ASN A 8 14.02 3.55 5.29
C ASN A 8 13.98 3.92 3.80
N ALA A 9 13.71 2.96 2.93
CA ALA A 9 13.59 3.22 1.49
C ALA A 9 12.49 4.25 1.21
N HIS A 10 11.32 4.12 1.87
CA HIS A 10 10.23 5.09 1.77
C HIS A 10 10.69 6.49 2.21
N LYS A 11 11.26 6.63 3.42
CA LYS A 11 11.69 7.94 3.93
C LYS A 11 12.80 8.59 3.10
N HIS A 12 13.79 7.81 2.68
CA HIS A 12 14.88 8.36 1.86
C HIS A 12 14.43 8.70 0.44
N ALA A 13 13.51 7.93 -0.15
CA ALA A 13 12.90 8.28 -1.43
C ALA A 13 12.09 9.58 -1.34
N MET A 14 11.35 9.80 -0.25
CA MET A 14 10.68 11.08 0.03
C MET A 14 11.69 12.24 0.09
N LEU A 15 12.80 12.07 0.83
CA LEU A 15 13.85 13.09 0.94
C LEU A 15 14.55 13.38 -0.40
N ALA A 16 14.63 12.38 -1.28
CA ALA A 16 15.18 12.52 -2.62
C ALA A 16 14.15 13.01 -3.66
N SER A 17 12.93 13.35 -3.24
CA SER A 17 11.81 13.73 -4.12
C SER A 17 11.47 12.69 -5.18
N GLN A 18 11.75 11.41 -4.90
CA GLN A 18 11.47 10.28 -5.78
C GLN A 18 10.11 9.69 -5.41
N VAL A 19 9.04 10.39 -5.77
CA VAL A 19 7.66 10.09 -5.34
C VAL A 19 7.25 8.65 -5.66
N GLN A 20 7.52 8.18 -6.89
CA GLN A 20 7.15 6.84 -7.30
C GLN A 20 7.85 5.75 -6.46
N MET A 21 9.16 5.88 -6.26
CA MET A 21 9.91 4.97 -5.40
C MET A 21 9.47 5.06 -3.93
N ALA A 22 9.06 6.24 -3.47
CA ALA A 22 8.53 6.40 -2.11
C ALA A 22 7.19 5.67 -1.94
N ILE A 23 6.31 5.69 -2.94
CA ILE A 23 5.05 4.94 -2.91
C ILE A 23 5.33 3.43 -2.96
N GLU A 24 6.22 2.98 -3.84
CA GLU A 24 6.61 1.57 -3.93
C GLU A 24 7.20 1.04 -2.61
N ALA A 25 8.16 1.75 -2.02
CA ALA A 25 8.72 1.38 -0.73
C ALA A 25 7.71 1.50 0.42
N GLY A 26 6.83 2.51 0.38
CA GLY A 26 5.79 2.72 1.39
C GLY A 26 4.74 1.60 1.37
N SER A 27 4.25 1.24 0.19
CA SER A 27 3.35 0.10 -0.01
C SER A 27 3.97 -1.24 0.42
N LEU A 28 5.25 -1.47 0.12
CA LEU A 28 5.98 -2.65 0.62
C LEU A 28 6.07 -2.65 2.15
N PHE A 29 6.35 -1.50 2.76
CA PHE A 29 6.37 -1.38 4.22
C PHE A 29 5.00 -1.74 4.82
N LEU A 30 3.92 -1.18 4.28
CA LEU A 30 2.56 -1.47 4.73
C LEU A 30 2.23 -2.95 4.59
N ASP A 31 2.52 -3.56 3.44
CA ASP A 31 2.24 -4.96 3.17
C ASP A 31 2.91 -5.90 4.20
N LEU A 32 4.16 -5.58 4.58
CA LEU A 32 4.93 -6.31 5.59
C LEU A 32 4.46 -6.06 7.02
N ALA A 33 3.85 -4.90 7.31
CA ALA A 33 3.67 -4.39 8.67
C ALA A 33 2.22 -4.40 9.19
N ILE A 34 1.21 -4.45 8.31
CA ILE A 34 -0.21 -4.35 8.69
C ILE A 34 -0.61 -5.36 9.78
N ASP A 35 -0.12 -6.60 9.69
CA ASP A 35 -0.47 -7.68 10.63
C ASP A 35 0.39 -7.69 11.91
N PHE A 36 1.31 -6.74 12.06
CA PHE A 36 2.26 -6.63 13.19
C PHE A 36 2.08 -5.33 13.98
N GLN A 37 0.88 -4.77 13.96
CA GLN A 37 0.56 -3.55 14.69
C GLN A 37 0.48 -3.80 16.20
N ALA A 38 1.13 -2.94 16.99
CA ALA A 38 1.03 -2.95 18.46
C ALA A 38 1.10 -1.52 19.01
N GLU A 39 0.19 -1.18 19.92
CA GLU A 39 0.08 0.17 20.49
C GLU A 39 1.29 0.54 21.35
N GLU A 40 1.94 -0.47 21.93
CA GLU A 40 3.15 -0.35 22.73
C GLU A 40 4.44 -0.33 21.89
N ALA A 41 4.36 -0.56 20.56
CA ALA A 41 5.53 -0.53 19.71
C ALA A 41 6.14 0.89 19.67
N GLN A 42 7.47 0.97 19.72
CA GLN A 42 8.14 2.24 19.48
C GLN A 42 7.86 2.72 18.04
N PRO A 43 7.78 4.03 17.80
CA PRO A 43 7.69 4.55 16.45
C PRO A 43 8.86 4.09 15.57
N MET A 44 8.60 3.82 14.30
CA MET A 44 9.58 3.25 13.38
C MET A 44 10.86 4.09 13.24
N HIS A 45 10.76 5.41 13.31
CA HIS A 45 11.94 6.28 13.26
C HIS A 45 12.90 6.02 14.43
N VAL A 46 12.38 5.72 15.63
CA VAL A 46 13.17 5.33 16.80
C VAL A 46 13.77 3.94 16.60
N GLN A 47 12.96 2.97 16.17
CA GLN A 47 13.44 1.60 15.92
C GLN A 47 14.57 1.52 14.88
N VAL A 48 14.56 2.43 13.90
CA VAL A 48 15.60 2.57 12.88
C VAL A 48 16.84 3.25 13.44
N GLU A 49 16.67 4.35 14.18
CA GLU A 49 17.79 5.12 14.74
C GLU A 49 18.57 4.30 15.78
N GLU A 50 17.87 3.50 16.59
CA GLU A 50 18.46 2.65 17.63
C GLU A 50 18.95 1.29 17.10
N ALA A 51 18.75 1.00 15.80
CA ALA A 51 19.14 -0.28 15.21
C ALA A 51 20.66 -0.49 15.28
N ARG A 52 21.08 -1.57 15.95
CA ARG A 52 22.49 -1.96 16.10
C ARG A 52 22.70 -3.45 15.85
N PRO A 53 23.93 -3.89 15.51
CA PRO A 53 24.27 -5.30 15.48
C PRO A 53 23.95 -5.98 16.82
N LEU A 54 23.44 -7.21 16.76
CA LEU A 54 23.17 -8.02 17.95
C LEU A 54 24.47 -8.58 18.52
N ASN A 55 24.63 -8.51 19.84
CA ASN A 55 25.64 -9.29 20.54
C ASN A 55 25.15 -10.72 20.78
N LEU A 56 26.06 -11.62 21.15
CA LEU A 56 25.77 -13.03 21.43
C LEU A 56 24.72 -13.25 22.53
N GLU A 57 24.58 -12.30 23.45
CA GLU A 57 23.64 -12.37 24.59
C GLU A 57 22.34 -11.58 24.34
N ASP A 58 22.27 -10.81 23.25
CA ASP A 58 21.09 -9.99 22.95
C ASP A 58 19.95 -10.87 22.39
N GLU A 59 18.73 -10.65 22.87
CA GLU A 59 17.55 -11.28 22.27
C GLU A 59 17.25 -10.66 20.89
N PRO A 60 16.85 -11.48 19.89
CA PRO A 60 16.44 -10.95 18.59
C PRO A 60 15.24 -10.01 18.73
N PRO A 61 15.23 -8.87 18.01
CA PRO A 61 14.12 -7.93 18.08
C PRO A 61 12.87 -8.56 17.48
N VAL A 62 11.75 -8.41 18.19
CA VAL A 62 10.42 -8.74 17.67
C VAL A 62 9.97 -7.62 16.75
N PHE A 63 9.48 -7.97 15.57
CA PHE A 63 8.95 -6.99 14.65
C PHE A 63 7.54 -6.58 15.09
N ALA A 64 7.40 -5.32 15.49
CA ALA A 64 6.14 -4.69 15.85
C ALA A 64 6.16 -3.24 15.36
N VAL A 65 5.03 -2.74 14.88
CA VAL A 65 4.92 -1.39 14.29
C VAL A 65 3.81 -0.63 14.98
N HIS A 66 4.07 0.63 15.33
CA HIS A 66 3.05 1.47 15.94
C HIS A 66 1.98 1.82 14.90
N PRO A 67 0.67 1.77 15.20
CA PRO A 67 -0.40 2.07 14.24
C PRO A 67 -0.29 3.44 13.57
N SER A 68 0.30 4.43 14.26
CA SER A 68 0.54 5.75 13.66
C SER A 68 1.52 5.71 12.48
N ASP A 69 2.48 4.79 12.47
CA ASP A 69 3.41 4.64 11.34
C ASP A 69 2.69 4.02 10.14
N ILE A 70 1.79 3.06 10.37
CA ILE A 70 0.92 2.49 9.33
C ILE A 70 0.02 3.58 8.72
N GLN A 71 -0.68 4.33 9.58
CA GLN A 71 -1.54 5.43 9.16
C GLN A 71 -0.76 6.49 8.38
N GLY A 72 0.38 6.93 8.92
CA GLY A 72 1.18 7.99 8.32
C GLY A 72 1.75 7.62 6.95
N VAL A 73 2.24 6.38 6.78
CA VAL A 73 2.73 5.91 5.48
C VAL A 73 1.57 5.74 4.49
N PHE A 74 0.44 5.19 4.92
CA PHE A 74 -0.75 5.04 4.08
C PHE A 74 -1.26 6.38 3.56
N ASP A 75 -1.47 7.35 4.45
CA ASP A 75 -1.98 8.68 4.10
C ASP A 75 -1.04 9.42 3.16
N TRP A 76 0.27 9.32 3.41
CA TRP A 76 1.26 9.91 2.52
C TRP A 76 1.18 9.30 1.12
N CYS A 77 1.10 7.96 1.01
CA CYS A 77 1.04 7.29 -0.28
C CYS A 77 -0.24 7.67 -1.03
N ILE A 78 -1.40 7.67 -0.37
CA ILE A 78 -2.67 8.08 -0.98
C ILE A 78 -2.60 9.53 -1.49
N GLY A 79 -2.06 10.45 -0.68
CA GLY A 79 -1.95 11.87 -1.04
C GLY A 79 -1.00 12.17 -2.20
N HIS A 80 -0.17 11.21 -2.62
CA HIS A 80 0.81 11.36 -3.69
C HIS A 80 0.55 10.47 -4.91
N LEU A 81 -0.57 9.75 -4.94
CA LEU A 81 -1.00 9.02 -6.13
C LEU A 81 -1.20 9.99 -7.30
N GLU A 82 -0.84 9.53 -8.50
CA GLU A 82 -1.13 10.28 -9.72
C GLU A 82 -2.64 10.42 -9.91
N PRO A 83 -3.12 11.58 -10.40
CA PRO A 83 -4.55 11.83 -10.56
C PRO A 83 -5.18 10.90 -11.60
N GLY A 84 -6.45 10.55 -11.38
CA GLY A 84 -7.24 9.72 -12.28
C GLY A 84 -6.88 8.23 -12.26
N TYR A 85 -7.67 7.43 -12.97
CA TYR A 85 -7.62 5.96 -12.93
C TYR A 85 -7.25 5.31 -14.27
N GLY A 86 -7.17 6.10 -15.34
CA GLY A 86 -6.81 5.64 -16.68
C GLY A 86 -5.32 5.41 -16.86
N GLY A 87 -4.96 4.88 -18.02
CA GLY A 87 -3.59 4.49 -18.38
C GLY A 87 -3.33 2.99 -18.26
N PRO A 88 -2.43 2.44 -19.09
CA PRO A 88 -2.27 1.00 -19.25
C PRO A 88 -1.60 0.31 -18.04
N GLU A 89 -0.84 1.07 -17.24
CA GLU A 89 -0.12 0.57 -16.08
C GLU A 89 -0.27 1.52 -14.89
N ARG A 90 -0.94 1.06 -13.84
CA ARG A 90 -1.21 1.81 -12.61
C ARG A 90 -0.74 1.05 -11.36
N PRO A 91 0.53 0.61 -11.29
CA PRO A 91 1.01 -0.25 -10.20
C PRO A 91 0.85 0.37 -8.80
N ALA A 92 1.03 1.68 -8.67
CA ALA A 92 0.81 2.40 -7.41
C ALA A 92 -0.67 2.33 -6.96
N LEU A 93 -1.63 2.53 -7.88
CA LEU A 93 -3.05 2.38 -7.56
C LEU A 93 -3.41 0.94 -7.20
N ARG A 94 -2.89 -0.06 -7.92
CA ARG A 94 -3.11 -1.48 -7.61
C ARG A 94 -2.69 -1.81 -6.18
N ALA A 95 -1.48 -1.40 -5.80
CA ALA A 95 -0.93 -1.64 -4.47
C ALA A 95 -1.77 -0.93 -3.40
N MET A 96 -2.06 0.36 -3.60
CA MET A 96 -2.78 1.15 -2.59
C MET A 96 -4.25 0.73 -2.45
N LEU A 97 -4.93 0.30 -3.52
CA LEU A 97 -6.28 -0.26 -3.45
C LEU A 97 -6.30 -1.56 -2.64
N THR A 98 -5.34 -2.45 -2.88
CA THR A 98 -5.20 -3.71 -2.12
C THR A 98 -4.95 -3.43 -0.64
N LEU A 99 -4.06 -2.47 -0.33
CA LEU A 99 -3.74 -2.10 1.04
C LEU A 99 -4.91 -1.40 1.73
N ALA A 100 -5.64 -0.54 1.02
CA ALA A 100 -6.86 0.09 1.54
C ALA A 100 -7.91 -0.95 1.91
N HIS A 101 -8.13 -1.97 1.06
CA HIS A 101 -9.01 -3.08 1.39
C HIS A 101 -8.55 -3.81 2.66
N ARG A 102 -7.26 -4.17 2.76
CA ARG A 102 -6.70 -4.83 3.95
C ARG A 102 -6.81 -3.99 5.23
N LEU A 103 -6.72 -2.67 5.10
CA LEU A 103 -6.81 -1.72 6.21
C LEU A 103 -8.25 -1.31 6.55
N GLY A 104 -9.25 -1.75 5.79
CA GLY A 104 -10.64 -1.31 5.96
C GLY A 104 -10.85 0.17 5.61
N LYS A 105 -10.07 0.71 4.67
CA LYS A 105 -10.01 2.11 4.25
C LYS A 105 -10.47 2.34 2.81
N MET A 106 -11.48 1.58 2.39
CA MET A 106 -11.95 1.61 1.00
C MET A 106 -12.61 2.92 0.61
N GLU A 107 -13.00 3.77 1.57
CA GLU A 107 -13.56 5.09 1.33
C GLU A 107 -12.66 6.00 0.48
N HIS A 108 -11.33 5.80 0.53
CA HIS A 108 -10.39 6.53 -0.33
C HIS A 108 -10.50 6.17 -1.81
N PHE A 109 -11.13 5.05 -2.13
CA PHE A 109 -11.29 4.51 -3.48
C PHE A 109 -12.76 4.42 -3.93
N ASP A 110 -13.71 4.99 -3.17
CA ASP A 110 -15.13 4.95 -3.52
C ASP A 110 -15.44 5.48 -4.93
N GLU A 111 -14.69 6.49 -5.39
CA GLU A 111 -14.87 7.03 -6.74
C GLU A 111 -14.35 6.06 -7.81
N LEU A 112 -13.17 5.47 -7.62
CA LEU A 112 -12.63 4.42 -8.48
C LEU A 112 -13.63 3.27 -8.59
N MET A 113 -14.13 2.78 -7.45
CA MET A 113 -15.04 1.64 -7.37
C MET A 113 -16.37 1.88 -8.12
N ARG A 114 -16.76 3.14 -8.31
CA ARG A 114 -17.98 3.55 -9.03
C ARG A 114 -17.77 3.84 -10.52
N GLN A 115 -16.52 3.85 -11.01
CA GLN A 115 -16.19 4.18 -12.40
C GLN A 115 -15.30 3.12 -13.07
N PRO A 116 -15.75 1.86 -13.23
CA PRO A 116 -14.96 0.83 -13.91
C PRO A 116 -14.48 1.24 -15.30
N GLU A 117 -15.28 2.00 -16.04
CA GLU A 117 -14.99 2.48 -17.39
C GLU A 117 -13.80 3.44 -17.47
N ALA A 118 -13.42 4.07 -16.35
CA ALA A 118 -12.29 4.99 -16.28
C ALA A 118 -10.93 4.26 -16.10
N VAL A 119 -10.94 2.95 -15.87
CA VAL A 119 -9.73 2.13 -15.67
C VAL A 119 -9.33 1.46 -16.98
N ASP A 120 -8.11 1.72 -17.46
CA ASP A 120 -7.55 1.07 -18.66
C ASP A 120 -6.59 -0.08 -18.33
N ASP A 121 -6.24 -0.23 -17.05
CA ASP A 121 -5.28 -1.20 -16.56
C ASP A 121 -5.99 -2.52 -16.16
N PRO A 122 -5.77 -3.63 -16.90
CA PRO A 122 -6.43 -4.90 -16.60
C PRO A 122 -6.13 -5.41 -15.19
N MET A 123 -4.91 -5.19 -14.68
CA MET A 123 -4.56 -5.65 -13.33
C MET A 123 -5.17 -4.78 -12.25
N LEU A 124 -5.37 -3.48 -12.50
CA LEU A 124 -6.16 -2.64 -11.59
C LEU A 124 -7.62 -3.08 -11.57
N ALA A 125 -8.22 -3.40 -12.71
CA ALA A 125 -9.58 -3.94 -12.78
C ALA A 125 -9.72 -5.27 -12.01
N ALA A 126 -8.74 -6.18 -12.14
CA ALA A 126 -8.71 -7.43 -11.39
C ALA A 126 -8.61 -7.21 -9.86
N VAL A 127 -7.78 -6.25 -9.42
CA VAL A 127 -7.69 -5.89 -7.99
C VAL A 127 -8.99 -5.29 -7.48
N ALA A 128 -9.62 -4.39 -8.24
CA ALA A 128 -10.90 -3.80 -7.87
C ALA A 128 -12.01 -4.86 -7.77
N GLN A 129 -12.04 -5.82 -8.70
CA GLN A 129 -12.91 -6.99 -8.62
C GLN A 129 -12.69 -7.78 -7.32
N ALA A 130 -11.44 -8.08 -6.97
CA ALA A 130 -11.09 -8.82 -5.76
C ALA A 130 -11.43 -8.06 -4.46
N CYS A 131 -11.40 -6.73 -4.50
CA CYS A 131 -11.73 -5.85 -3.37
C CYS A 131 -13.22 -5.46 -3.32
N SER A 132 -14.05 -5.97 -4.23
CA SER A 132 -15.47 -5.64 -4.31
C SER A 132 -16.26 -6.24 -3.15
N ALA A 133 -17.15 -5.44 -2.56
CA ALA A 133 -17.96 -5.84 -1.40
C ALA A 133 -19.29 -6.52 -1.78
N SER A 134 -19.77 -6.32 -3.01
CA SER A 134 -21.02 -6.87 -3.51
C SER A 134 -20.82 -7.71 -4.77
N SER A 135 -21.72 -8.67 -5.02
CA SER A 135 -21.71 -9.46 -6.25
C SER A 135 -21.91 -8.60 -7.50
N GLU A 136 -22.69 -7.52 -7.38
CA GLU A 136 -22.92 -6.57 -8.49
C GLU A 136 -21.61 -5.87 -8.88
N ASP A 137 -20.85 -5.38 -7.89
CA ASP A 137 -19.54 -4.76 -8.14
C ASP A 137 -18.56 -5.79 -8.71
N THR A 138 -18.53 -7.01 -8.16
CA THR A 138 -17.69 -8.10 -8.67
C THR A 138 -17.98 -8.42 -10.14
N ASP A 139 -19.25 -8.42 -10.54
CA ASP A 139 -19.66 -8.66 -11.93
C ASP A 139 -19.28 -7.48 -12.83
N ALA A 140 -19.50 -6.23 -12.39
CA ALA A 140 -19.15 -5.03 -13.13
C ALA A 140 -17.64 -4.94 -13.41
N TRP A 141 -16.82 -5.18 -12.39
CA TRP A 141 -15.36 -5.22 -12.54
C TRP A 141 -14.88 -6.43 -13.37
N GLY A 142 -15.58 -7.57 -13.29
CA GLY A 142 -15.32 -8.73 -14.13
C GLY A 142 -15.60 -8.48 -15.61
N GLN A 143 -16.67 -7.75 -15.93
CA GLN A 143 -16.95 -7.30 -17.28
C GLN A 143 -15.85 -6.36 -17.78
N ARG A 144 -15.46 -5.35 -16.97
CA ARG A 144 -14.39 -4.43 -17.35
C ARG A 144 -13.07 -5.15 -17.63
N LEU A 145 -12.68 -6.08 -16.77
CA LEU A 145 -11.48 -6.90 -16.96
C LEU A 145 -11.54 -7.69 -18.28
N THR A 146 -12.71 -8.25 -18.60
CA THR A 146 -12.92 -8.99 -19.85
C THR A 146 -12.75 -8.08 -21.07
N GLU A 147 -13.33 -6.87 -21.03
CA GLU A 147 -13.17 -5.87 -22.10
C GLU A 147 -11.70 -5.51 -22.34
N LEU A 148 -10.95 -5.28 -21.27
CA LEU A 148 -9.54 -4.88 -21.35
C LEU A 148 -8.59 -5.99 -21.81
N THR A 149 -8.99 -7.26 -21.69
CA THR A 149 -8.15 -8.42 -22.07
C THR A 149 -8.45 -8.98 -23.47
N MET A 150 -9.51 -8.48 -24.13
CA MET A 150 -9.88 -8.85 -25.50
C MET A 150 -9.29 -7.92 -26.58
N ILE A 151 -8.56 -6.88 -26.18
CA ILE A 151 -7.88 -5.90 -27.05
C ILE A 151 -6.45 -6.36 -27.32
#